data_AF-A0A938M3K0-F1
#
_entry.id   AF-A0A938M3K0-F1
#
_cell.length_a   1.000
_cell.length_b   1.000
_cell.length_c   1.000
_cell.angle_alpha   90.00
_cell.angle_beta   90.00
_cell.angle_gamma   90.00
#
_symmetry.space_group_name_H-M   'P 1'
#
loop_
_entity.id
_entity.type
_entity.pdbx_description
1 polymer ?
#
loop_
_entity_poly.entity_id
_entity_poly.type
_entity_poly.pdbx_seq_one_letter_code
_entity_poly.pdbx_strand_id
1 'polypeptide(L)'
;GIHNGNGYLLYPGPHPSLRLKVLRDGAEDYGYLLALKSAKERLSGHAKAEAEELLKIAPALLVNTHYFNRDPNAILDYRAKLARLIEASSESRL
;
A
#
# COMPACT_ATOMS: atom_id res chain seq x y z
N GLY A 1 15.72 9.13 20.56
CA GLY A 1 16.09 8.21 21.65
C GLY A 1 16.84 7.03 21.07
N ILE A 2 17.81 6.47 21.78
CA ILE A 2 18.41 5.18 21.41
C ILE A 2 17.35 4.11 21.72
N HIS A 3 16.91 3.38 20.69
CA HIS A 3 15.93 2.30 20.81
C HIS A 3 16.58 0.98 20.39
N ASN A 4 16.15 -0.14 20.97
CA ASN A 4 16.69 -1.45 20.67
C ASN A 4 16.55 -1.79 19.17
N GLY A 5 17.64 -2.24 18.55
CA GLY A 5 17.66 -2.61 17.14
C GLY A 5 17.69 -1.43 16.16
N ASN A 6 17.93 -0.21 16.63
CA ASN A 6 18.17 0.94 15.74
C ASN A 6 19.52 0.78 15.01
N GLY A 7 19.59 1.12 13.72
CA GLY A 7 20.80 0.99 12.88
C GLY A 7 20.99 -0.35 12.17
N TYR A 8 20.17 -1.37 12.44
CA TYR A 8 20.24 -2.68 11.78
C TYR A 8 18.85 -3.17 11.37
N LEU A 9 18.71 -3.71 10.16
CA LEU A 9 17.48 -4.36 9.67
C LEU A 9 17.67 -5.87 9.41
N LEU A 10 18.91 -6.34 9.46
CA LEU A 10 19.29 -7.74 9.38
C LEU A 10 20.02 -8.13 10.66
N TYR A 11 19.81 -9.37 11.09
CA TYR A 11 20.61 -9.99 12.13
C TYR A 11 21.82 -10.70 11.50
N PRO A 12 22.89 -11.02 12.26
CA PRO A 12 24.04 -11.76 11.72
C PRO A 12 23.61 -13.04 10.99
N GLY A 13 24.14 -13.23 9.77
CA GLY A 13 23.67 -14.26 8.82
C GLY A 13 22.56 -13.75 7.88
N PRO A 14 22.03 -14.58 6.98
CA PRO A 14 20.95 -14.19 6.06
C PRO A 14 19.57 -14.18 6.76
N HIS A 15 19.47 -13.49 7.90
CA HIS A 15 18.26 -13.47 8.74
C HIS A 15 17.60 -12.09 8.71
N PRO A 16 16.56 -11.89 7.87
CA PRO A 16 15.86 -10.61 7.80
C PRO A 16 15.02 -10.38 9.06
N SER A 17 14.98 -9.13 9.54
CA SER A 17 14.07 -8.75 10.62
C SER A 17 12.62 -8.63 10.14
N LEU A 18 11.68 -8.72 11.09
CA LEU A 18 10.28 -8.39 10.81
C LEU A 18 10.11 -6.96 10.30
N ARG A 19 10.91 -6.00 10.80
CA ARG A 19 10.92 -4.62 10.32
C ARG A 19 11.28 -4.53 8.84
N LEU A 20 12.28 -5.30 8.40
CA LEU A 20 12.66 -5.34 6.98
C LEU A 20 11.53 -5.91 6.11
N LYS A 21 10.85 -6.96 6.59
CA LYS A 21 9.67 -7.50 5.90
C LYS A 21 8.59 -6.42 5.74
N VAL A 22 8.24 -5.73 6.83
CA VAL A 22 7.20 -4.68 6.80
C VAL A 22 7.59 -3.53 5.86
N LEU A 23 8.86 -3.12 5.84
CA LEU A 23 9.36 -2.09 4.92
C LEU A 23 9.27 -2.53 3.45
N ARG A 24 9.64 -3.78 3.15
CA ARG A 24 9.50 -4.35 1.80
C ARG A 24 8.04 -4.39 1.38
N ASP A 25 7.16 -4.93 2.23
CA ASP A 25 5.74 -5.03 1.95
C ASP A 25 5.14 -3.62 1.72
N GLY A 26 5.59 -2.59 2.46
CA GLY A 26 5.20 -1.19 2.23
C GLY A 26 5.73 -0.61 0.91
N ALA A 27 6.92 -1.04 0.45
CA ALA A 27 7.43 -0.65 -0.87
C ALA A 27 6.62 -1.29 -2.01
N GLU A 28 6.17 -2.54 -1.83
CA GLU A 28 5.26 -3.23 -2.75
C GLU A 28 3.90 -2.51 -2.82
N ASP A 29 3.35 -2.10 -1.67
CA ASP A 29 2.10 -1.31 -1.59
C ASP A 29 2.21 0.03 -2.32
N TYR A 30 3.35 0.71 -2.18
CA TYR A 30 3.61 1.93 -2.95
C TYR A 30 3.66 1.66 -4.46
N GLY A 31 4.19 0.49 -4.86
CA GLY A 31 4.10 0.00 -6.23
C GLY A 31 2.67 -0.11 -6.75
N TYR A 32 1.73 -0.62 -5.93
CA TYR A 32 0.31 -0.70 -6.29
C TYR A 32 -0.33 0.69 -6.44
N LEU A 33 0.02 1.65 -5.58
CA LEU A 33 -0.43 3.03 -5.73
C LEU A 33 0.06 3.65 -7.05
N LEU A 34 1.31 3.42 -7.43
CA LEU A 34 1.85 3.89 -8.71
C LEU A 34 1.15 3.20 -9.89
N ALA A 35 0.94 1.89 -9.83
CA ALA A 35 0.22 1.15 -10.86
C ALA A 35 -1.20 1.68 -11.03
N LEU A 36 -1.95 1.88 -9.95
CA LEU A 36 -3.29 2.45 -10.00
C LEU A 36 -3.27 3.89 -10.54
N LYS A 37 -2.30 4.72 -10.14
CA LYS A 37 -2.14 6.09 -10.66
C LYS A 37 -1.96 6.12 -12.17
N SER A 38 -1.20 5.18 -12.73
CA SER A 38 -1.01 5.04 -14.20
C SER A 38 -2.21 4.38 -14.91
N ALA A 39 -2.98 3.58 -14.18
CA ALA A 39 -4.15 2.86 -14.68
C ALA A 39 -5.43 3.71 -14.69
N LYS A 40 -5.57 4.67 -13.75
CA LYS A 40 -6.84 5.35 -13.47
C LYS A 40 -7.47 6.05 -14.66
N GLU A 41 -6.69 6.51 -15.65
CA GLU A 41 -7.22 7.18 -16.83
C GLU A 41 -7.98 6.24 -17.78
N ARG A 42 -7.80 4.92 -17.62
CA ARG A 42 -8.57 3.89 -18.35
C ARG A 42 -9.87 3.50 -17.65
N LEU A 43 -10.06 3.95 -16.41
CA LEU A 43 -11.29 3.77 -15.66
C LEU A 43 -12.27 4.89 -15.98
N SER A 44 -13.55 4.63 -15.78
CA SER A 44 -14.62 5.62 -15.95
C SER A 44 -15.65 5.53 -14.83
N GLY A 45 -16.50 6.56 -14.71
CA GLY A 45 -17.58 6.61 -13.75
C GLY A 45 -17.14 6.36 -12.30
N HIS A 46 -17.85 5.48 -11.61
CA HIS A 46 -17.63 5.18 -10.20
C HIS A 46 -16.22 4.60 -9.94
N ALA A 47 -15.71 3.75 -10.82
CA ALA A 47 -14.39 3.14 -10.64
C ALA A 47 -13.25 4.17 -10.70
N LYS A 48 -13.36 5.19 -11.57
CA LYS A 48 -12.38 6.28 -11.62
C LYS A 48 -12.42 7.12 -10.33
N ALA A 49 -13.62 7.45 -9.86
CA ALA A 49 -13.79 8.21 -8.62
C ALA A 49 -13.25 7.46 -7.40
N GLU A 50 -13.50 6.14 -7.30
CA GLU A 50 -12.96 5.31 -6.23
C GLU A 50 -11.42 5.23 -6.29
N ALA A 51 -10.86 5.08 -7.49
CA ALA A 51 -9.40 5.09 -7.67
C ALA A 51 -8.77 6.42 -7.22
N GLU A 52 -9.39 7.55 -7.56
CA GLU A 52 -8.92 8.87 -7.14
C GLU A 52 -8.98 9.05 -5.62
N GLU A 53 -10.00 8.50 -4.96
CA GLU A 53 -10.11 8.54 -3.51
C GLU A 53 -9.05 7.67 -2.83
N LEU A 54 -8.85 6.44 -3.29
CA LEU A 54 -7.78 5.57 -2.78
C LEU A 54 -6.39 6.18 -3.00
N LEU A 55 -6.15 6.92 -4.08
CA LEU A 55 -4.85 7.55 -4.29
C LEU A 55 -4.54 8.69 -3.30
N LYS A 56 -5.53 9.19 -2.55
CA LYS A 56 -5.31 10.19 -1.49
C LYS A 56 -4.80 9.58 -0.18
N ILE A 57 -4.86 8.26 -0.04
CA ILE A 57 -4.57 7.51 1.18
C ILE A 57 -5.53 7.91 2.32
N ALA A 58 -6.50 7.05 2.60
CA ALA A 58 -7.53 7.36 3.59
C ALA A 58 -6.95 7.49 5.02
N PRO A 59 -7.42 8.46 5.84
CA PRO A 59 -7.08 8.56 7.26
C PRO A 59 -7.40 7.29 8.06
N ALA A 60 -8.33 6.47 7.56
CA ALA A 60 -8.65 5.15 8.11
C ALA A 60 -7.49 4.15 8.03
N LEU A 61 -6.45 4.43 7.24
CA LEU A 61 -5.23 3.63 7.13
C LEU A 61 -4.05 4.34 7.81
N LEU A 62 -3.77 5.58 7.40
CA LEU A 62 -2.63 6.36 7.86
C LEU A 62 -3.06 7.80 8.10
N VAL A 63 -2.88 8.29 9.33
CA VAL A 63 -3.09 9.71 9.65
C VAL A 63 -1.78 10.47 9.57
N ASN A 64 -0.72 9.92 10.18
CA ASN A 64 0.66 10.42 10.10
C ASN A 64 1.65 9.35 10.58
N THR A 65 2.94 9.68 10.64
CA THR A 65 4.02 8.77 11.04
C THR A 65 3.91 8.20 12.45
N HIS A 66 3.08 8.79 13.31
CA HIS A 66 2.85 8.36 14.70
C HIS A 66 1.46 7.77 14.93
N TYR A 67 0.51 8.00 14.03
CA TYR A 67 -0.88 7.58 14.15
C TYR A 67 -1.33 6.87 12.86
N PHE A 68 -1.51 5.56 12.97
CA PHE A 68 -1.95 4.67 11.90
C PHE A 68 -2.91 3.61 12.47
N ASN A 69 -3.71 3.01 11.60
CA ASN A 69 -4.66 1.99 12.00
C ASN A 69 -3.93 0.70 12.39
N ARG A 70 -4.32 0.11 13.52
CA ARG A 70 -3.72 -1.12 14.07
C ARG A 70 -4.51 -2.38 13.71
N ASP A 71 -5.67 -2.24 13.08
CA ASP A 71 -6.40 -3.38 12.52
C ASP A 71 -5.66 -3.89 11.27
N PRO A 72 -5.13 -5.12 11.29
CA PRO A 72 -4.43 -5.68 10.13
C PRO A 72 -5.36 -5.84 8.91
N ASN A 73 -6.67 -5.96 9.10
CA ASN A 73 -7.59 -6.12 7.98
C ASN A 73 -7.70 -4.83 7.15
N ALA A 74 -7.53 -3.66 7.78
CA ALA A 74 -7.63 -2.38 7.08
C ALA A 74 -6.64 -2.27 5.91
N ILE A 75 -5.39 -2.71 6.08
CA ILE A 75 -4.40 -2.70 4.98
C ILE A 75 -4.67 -3.81 3.95
N LEU A 76 -5.17 -4.96 4.37
CA LEU A 76 -5.50 -6.07 3.46
C LEU A 76 -6.67 -5.71 2.53
N ASP A 77 -7.74 -5.13 3.09
CA ASP A 77 -8.88 -4.65 2.33
C ASP A 77 -8.48 -3.52 1.37
N TYR A 78 -7.58 -2.64 1.81
CA TYR A 78 -7.03 -1.59 0.98
C TYR A 78 -6.29 -2.15 -0.24
N ARG A 79 -5.42 -3.14 -0.02
CA ARG A 79 -4.71 -3.85 -1.10
C ARG A 79 -5.67 -4.50 -2.08
N ALA A 80 -6.71 -5.17 -1.58
CA ALA A 80 -7.73 -5.81 -2.41
C ALA A 80 -8.47 -4.81 -3.31
N LYS A 81 -8.82 -3.63 -2.77
CA LYS A 81 -9.45 -2.54 -3.55
C LYS A 81 -8.52 -2.01 -4.64
N LEU A 82 -7.24 -1.78 -4.33
CA LEU A 82 -6.24 -1.36 -5.32
C LEU A 82 -6.13 -2.39 -6.45
N ALA A 83 -5.95 -3.67 -6.11
CA ALA A 83 -5.81 -4.76 -7.08
C ALA A 83 -7.02 -4.85 -8.02
N ARG A 84 -8.24 -4.86 -7.46
CA ARG A 84 -9.48 -4.89 -8.24
C ARG A 84 -9.59 -3.75 -9.26
N LEU A 85 -9.21 -2.53 -8.88
CA LEU A 85 -9.27 -1.37 -9.79
C LEU A 85 -8.18 -1.42 -10.85
N ILE A 86 -6.99 -1.95 -10.52
CA ILE A 86 -5.92 -2.18 -11.50
C ILE A 86 -6.36 -3.22 -12.53
N GLU A 87 -6.98 -4.32 -12.10
CA GLU A 87 -7.53 -5.35 -12.98
C GLU A 87 -8.63 -4.79 -13.88
N ALA A 88 -9.61 -4.08 -13.32
CA ALA A 88 -10.68 -3.44 -14.09
C ALA A 88 -10.16 -2.44 -15.16
N SER A 89 -9.03 -1.78 -14.89
CA SER A 89 -8.39 -0.87 -15.86
C SER A 89 -7.77 -1.59 -17.05
N SER A 90 -7.47 -2.88 -16.89
CA SER A 90 -6.89 -3.76 -17.91
C SER A 90 -7.96 -4.43 -18.77
N GLU A 91 -9.13 -4.72 -18.20
CA GLU A 91 -10.28 -5.32 -18.88
C GLU A 91 -11.03 -4.33 -19.79
N SER A 92 -10.97 -3.02 -19.50
CA SER A 92 -11.51 -1.94 -20.34
C SER A 92 -10.86 -1.84 -21.75
N ARG A 93 -9.95 -2.76 -22.09
CA ARG A 93 -9.19 -2.84 -23.33
C ARG A 93 -9.73 -3.88 -24.33
N LEU A 94 -10.78 -4.62 -23.97
CA LEU A 94 -11.53 -5.56 -24.81
C LEU A 94 -12.91 -5.00 -25.15
#